data_AF-A0A0Q1CGS1-F1
#
_entry.id   AF-A0A0Q1CGS1-F1
#
_cell.length_a   1.000
_cell.length_b   1.000
_cell.length_c   1.000
_cell.angle_alpha   90.00
_cell.angle_beta   90.00
_cell.angle_gamma   90.00
#
_symmetry.space_group_name_H-M   'P 1'
#
loop_
_entity.id
_entity.type
_entity.pdbx_description
1 polymer ?
#
loop_
_entity_poly.entity_id
_entity_poly.type
_entity_poly.pdbx_seq_one_letter_code
_entity_poly.pdbx_strand_id
1 'polypeptide(L)'
;MSENNYKQKRFEDREDLAGEHKLTDLGQIVLAVLFVVIWITDNFIFHYSDFINSHIPWYFRIFPGLILLVVSAYLSRQGLKTVFGEIRQTPGVIRKGVFKLVRHPIYLSEIILYIGLNILHISLVSIAVIVAAFIFLHLVSRHEEKLLLEKFGDDYRKYMNEVPMWIPGINKFKKK
;
A
#
# COMPACT_ATOMS: atom_id res chain seq x y z
N MET A 1 -32.20 12.50 10.93
CA MET A 1 -30.73 12.42 10.72
C MET A 1 -30.46 11.06 10.10
N SER A 2 -30.02 10.98 8.83
CA SER A 2 -29.93 9.70 8.10
C SER A 2 -28.87 8.76 8.70
N GLU A 3 -29.10 7.46 8.63
CA GLU A 3 -28.20 6.41 9.14
C GLU A 3 -26.78 6.51 8.55
N ASN A 4 -26.67 7.01 7.31
CA ASN A 4 -25.40 7.33 6.65
C ASN A 4 -24.64 8.47 7.36
N ASN A 5 -25.33 9.54 7.76
CA ASN A 5 -24.72 10.63 8.52
C ASN A 5 -24.25 10.16 9.91
N TYR A 6 -24.93 9.20 10.53
CA TYR A 6 -24.51 8.63 11.81
C TYR A 6 -23.24 7.78 11.70
N LYS A 7 -23.12 6.95 10.66
CA LYS A 7 -21.89 6.20 10.39
C LYS A 7 -20.73 7.14 10.07
N GLN A 8 -20.95 8.13 9.23
CA GLN A 8 -19.91 9.07 8.77
C GLN A 8 -19.33 9.90 9.92
N LYS A 9 -20.18 10.43 10.81
CA LYS A 9 -19.72 11.17 12.01
C LYS A 9 -18.92 10.29 12.98
N ARG A 10 -19.21 8.98 13.04
CA ARG A 10 -18.50 8.01 13.89
C ARG A 10 -17.17 7.55 13.33
N PHE A 11 -16.93 7.72 12.03
CA PHE A 11 -15.62 7.48 11.40
C PHE A 11 -14.67 8.67 11.58
N GLU A 12 -15.20 9.90 11.66
CA GLU A 12 -14.43 11.12 11.93
C GLU A 12 -13.86 11.17 13.37
N ASP A 13 -14.57 10.58 14.36
CA ASP A 13 -14.17 10.53 15.77
C ASP A 13 -13.32 9.29 16.16
N ARG A 14 -12.80 8.55 15.17
CA ARG A 14 -11.96 7.36 15.42
C ARG A 14 -10.55 7.77 15.82
N GLU A 15 -10.33 8.02 17.11
CA GLU A 15 -9.00 8.33 17.66
C GLU A 15 -7.95 7.26 17.30
N ASP A 16 -8.35 6.01 17.03
CA ASP A 16 -7.50 4.88 16.59
C ASP A 16 -6.94 5.02 15.16
N LEU A 17 -7.56 5.85 14.32
CA LEU A 17 -7.06 6.25 13.01
C LEU A 17 -6.22 7.51 13.20
N ALA A 18 -4.94 7.35 13.51
CA ALA A 18 -4.05 8.46 13.85
C ALA A 18 -3.99 9.53 12.75
N GLY A 19 -4.78 10.59 12.90
CA GLY A 19 -4.44 12.02 12.76
C GLY A 19 -3.99 12.62 11.42
N GLU A 20 -3.29 11.90 10.55
CA GLU A 20 -2.60 12.48 9.38
C GLU A 20 -3.09 11.94 8.02
N HIS A 21 -4.34 11.46 7.95
CA HIS A 21 -4.83 10.76 6.76
C HIS A 21 -4.93 11.64 5.49
N LYS A 22 -5.34 12.92 5.60
CA LYS A 22 -5.70 13.71 4.41
C LYS A 22 -4.54 14.04 3.48
N LEU A 23 -3.37 14.38 4.02
CA LEU A 23 -2.19 14.71 3.20
C LEU A 23 -1.60 13.45 2.56
N THR A 24 -1.58 12.35 3.32
CA THR A 24 -1.17 11.04 2.83
C THR A 24 -2.07 10.55 1.71
N ASP A 25 -3.39 10.56 1.94
CA ASP A 25 -4.39 10.15 0.95
C ASP A 25 -4.28 10.99 -0.32
N LEU A 26 -4.10 12.31 -0.18
CA LEU A 26 -3.89 13.21 -1.31
C LEU A 26 -2.61 12.86 -2.08
N GLY A 27 -1.50 12.62 -1.37
CA GLY A 27 -0.23 12.22 -1.99
C GLY A 27 -0.34 10.91 -2.76
N GLN A 28 -1.03 9.90 -2.21
CA GLN A 28 -1.32 8.63 -2.88
C GLN A 28 -2.16 8.84 -4.13
N ILE A 29 -3.22 9.65 -4.06
CA ILE A 29 -4.07 9.95 -5.23
C ILE A 29 -3.25 10.66 -6.32
N VAL A 30 -2.44 11.65 -5.95
CA VAL A 30 -1.59 12.38 -6.90
C VAL A 30 -0.61 11.42 -7.58
N LEU A 31 0.07 10.55 -6.82
CA LEU A 31 1.00 9.56 -7.36
C LEU A 31 0.29 8.52 -8.23
N ALA A 32 -0.91 8.07 -7.85
CA ALA A 32 -1.71 7.14 -8.64
C ALA A 32 -2.12 7.74 -9.97
N VAL A 33 -2.63 8.98 -9.97
CA VAL A 33 -2.99 9.70 -11.19
C VAL A 33 -1.76 9.91 -12.07
N LEU A 34 -0.65 10.36 -11.48
CA LEU A 34 0.61 10.57 -12.19
C LEU A 34 1.11 9.26 -12.82
N PHE A 35 1.07 8.15 -12.07
CA PHE A 35 1.43 6.83 -12.58
C PHE A 35 0.55 6.43 -13.76
N VAL A 36 -0.77 6.51 -13.62
CA VAL A 36 -1.70 6.11 -14.69
C VAL A 36 -1.52 6.98 -15.93
N VAL A 37 -1.40 8.30 -15.78
CA VAL A 37 -1.18 9.21 -16.92
C VAL A 37 0.14 8.89 -17.62
N ILE A 38 1.25 8.79 -16.89
CA ILE A 38 2.55 8.46 -17.49
C ILE A 38 2.53 7.09 -18.14
N TRP A 39 1.97 6.09 -17.46
CA TRP A 39 1.90 4.71 -17.97
C TRP A 39 1.05 4.61 -19.23
N ILE A 40 -0.11 5.29 -19.30
CA ILE A 40 -0.95 5.30 -20.50
C ILE A 40 -0.26 6.08 -21.62
N THR A 41 0.22 7.29 -21.35
CA THR A 41 0.82 8.13 -22.39
C THR A 41 2.08 7.50 -22.98
N ASP A 42 2.95 6.89 -22.17
CA ASP A 42 4.13 6.19 -22.66
C ASP A 42 3.75 4.98 -23.54
N ASN A 43 2.80 4.15 -23.09
CA ASN A 43 2.46 2.91 -23.78
C ASN A 43 1.56 3.06 -25.02
N PHE A 44 0.78 4.13 -25.11
CA PHE A 44 -0.25 4.28 -26.16
C PHE A 44 -0.09 5.52 -27.03
N ILE A 45 0.75 6.48 -26.64
CA ILE A 45 0.91 7.75 -27.36
C ILE A 45 2.37 7.92 -27.80
N PHE A 46 3.32 7.83 -26.86
CA PHE A 46 4.73 8.14 -27.14
C PHE A 46 5.56 6.92 -27.55
N HIS A 47 5.18 5.72 -27.11
CA HIS A 47 5.84 4.48 -27.44
C HIS A 47 7.34 4.43 -27.06
N TYR A 48 7.78 5.18 -26.02
CA TYR A 48 9.21 5.21 -25.66
C TYR A 48 9.71 3.84 -25.18
N SER A 49 8.84 3.06 -24.55
CA SER A 49 9.18 1.77 -23.94
C SER A 49 8.85 0.56 -24.83
N ASP A 50 8.37 0.77 -26.06
CA ASP A 50 7.94 -0.31 -26.97
C ASP A 50 9.06 -1.28 -27.31
N PHE A 51 10.31 -0.81 -27.32
CA PHE A 51 11.45 -1.67 -27.55
C PHE A 51 11.55 -2.80 -26.50
N ILE A 52 11.20 -2.57 -25.23
CA ILE A 52 11.21 -3.65 -24.23
C ILE A 52 10.04 -4.60 -24.49
N ASN A 53 8.87 -4.03 -24.76
CA ASN A 53 7.66 -4.81 -24.99
C ASN A 53 7.75 -5.69 -26.26
N SER A 54 8.54 -5.30 -27.26
CA SER A 54 8.78 -6.10 -28.47
C SER A 54 9.75 -7.26 -28.24
N HIS A 55 10.70 -7.13 -27.30
CA HIS A 55 11.68 -8.18 -27.00
C HIS A 55 11.16 -9.18 -25.97
N ILE A 56 10.29 -8.76 -25.05
CA ILE A 56 9.72 -9.64 -24.02
C ILE A 56 8.35 -10.15 -24.49
N PRO A 57 8.21 -11.47 -24.75
CA PRO A 57 6.94 -12.04 -25.17
C PRO A 57 5.82 -11.75 -24.18
N TRP A 58 4.62 -11.47 -24.69
CA TRP A 58 3.48 -11.03 -23.90
C TRP A 58 3.09 -12.04 -22.80
N TYR A 59 3.25 -13.35 -23.02
CA TYR A 59 2.88 -14.37 -22.05
C TYR A 59 3.80 -14.36 -20.80
N PHE A 60 5.09 -14.03 -20.96
CA PHE A 60 5.99 -13.84 -19.82
C PHE A 60 5.65 -12.59 -18.99
N ARG A 61 4.83 -11.68 -19.53
CA ARG A 61 4.37 -10.46 -18.85
C ARG A 61 3.00 -10.64 -18.22
N ILE A 62 2.05 -11.22 -18.95
CA ILE A 62 0.66 -11.34 -18.50
C ILE A 62 0.54 -12.19 -17.23
N PHE A 63 1.14 -13.38 -17.18
CA PHE A 63 1.01 -14.26 -16.01
C PHE A 63 1.53 -13.63 -14.71
N PRO A 64 2.79 -13.15 -14.62
CA PRO A 64 3.26 -12.52 -13.40
C PRO A 64 2.52 -11.21 -13.10
N GLY A 65 2.19 -10.41 -14.11
CA GLY A 65 1.41 -9.18 -13.93
C GLY A 65 0.05 -9.47 -13.28
N LEU A 66 -0.71 -10.43 -13.81
CA LEU A 66 -2.01 -10.83 -13.24
C LEU A 66 -1.88 -11.38 -11.81
N ILE A 67 -0.86 -12.19 -11.54
CA ILE A 67 -0.60 -12.70 -10.18
C ILE A 67 -0.39 -11.53 -9.21
N LEU A 68 0.42 -10.54 -9.58
CA LEU A 68 0.66 -9.36 -8.76
C LEU A 68 -0.61 -8.54 -8.56
N LEU A 69 -1.43 -8.35 -9.61
CA LEU A 69 -2.72 -7.66 -9.48
C LEU A 69 -3.67 -8.38 -8.52
N VAL A 70 -3.73 -9.72 -8.56
CA VAL A 70 -4.54 -10.52 -7.64
C VAL A 70 -4.02 -10.38 -6.20
N VAL A 71 -2.71 -10.45 -6.00
CA VAL A 71 -2.07 -10.26 -4.68
C VAL A 71 -2.33 -8.85 -4.15
N SER A 72 -2.16 -7.82 -4.96
CA SER A 72 -2.47 -6.43 -4.61
C SER A 72 -3.94 -6.29 -4.20
N ALA A 73 -4.87 -6.77 -5.01
CA ALA A 73 -6.30 -6.70 -4.72
C ALA A 73 -6.66 -7.43 -3.42
N TYR A 74 -6.05 -8.58 -3.16
CA TYR A 74 -6.23 -9.32 -1.91
C TYR A 74 -5.70 -8.54 -0.69
N LEU A 75 -4.48 -8.02 -0.76
CA LEU A 75 -3.87 -7.26 0.34
C LEU A 75 -4.64 -5.98 0.63
N SER A 76 -5.02 -5.23 -0.40
CA SER A 76 -5.82 -4.00 -0.28
C SER A 76 -7.16 -4.27 0.38
N ARG A 77 -7.93 -5.25 -0.14
CA ARG A 77 -9.25 -5.59 0.40
C ARG A 77 -9.18 -6.06 1.85
N GLN A 78 -8.26 -6.95 2.16
CA GLN A 78 -8.11 -7.48 3.52
C GLN A 78 -7.58 -6.42 4.50
N GLY A 79 -6.68 -5.56 4.03
CA GLY A 79 -6.16 -4.43 4.80
C GLY A 79 -7.28 -3.44 5.16
N LEU A 80 -7.99 -2.94 4.15
CA LEU A 80 -9.11 -2.00 4.31
C LEU A 80 -10.21 -2.59 5.19
N LYS A 81 -10.57 -3.86 5.00
CA LYS A 81 -11.55 -4.55 5.84
C LYS A 81 -11.11 -4.60 7.31
N THR A 82 -9.83 -4.81 7.57
CA THR A 82 -9.30 -4.91 8.95
C THR A 82 -9.23 -3.55 9.65
N VAL A 83 -8.99 -2.48 8.89
CA VAL A 83 -8.87 -1.10 9.40
C VAL A 83 -10.25 -0.47 9.59
N PHE A 84 -11.10 -0.51 8.56
CA PHE A 84 -12.37 0.21 8.52
C PHE A 84 -13.58 -0.68 8.84
N GLY A 85 -13.50 -1.99 8.55
CA GLY A 85 -14.63 -2.91 8.68
C GLY A 85 -14.89 -3.42 10.11
N GLU A 86 -13.98 -3.19 11.04
CA GLU A 86 -14.11 -3.66 12.41
C GLU A 86 -14.10 -2.48 13.40
N ILE A 87 -15.24 -2.24 14.06
CA ILE A 87 -15.35 -1.25 15.12
C ILE A 87 -14.76 -1.86 16.39
N ARG A 88 -13.70 -1.24 16.91
CA ARG A 88 -13.05 -1.69 18.15
C ARG A 88 -13.52 -0.83 19.30
N GLN A 89 -13.91 -1.49 20.39
CA GLN A 89 -14.32 -0.80 21.62
C GLN A 89 -13.14 -0.18 22.34
N THR A 90 -11.94 -0.77 22.19
CA THR A 90 -10.69 -0.25 22.74
C THR A 90 -9.68 -0.01 21.60
N PRO A 91 -9.07 1.19 21.51
CA PRO A 91 -7.95 1.43 20.61
C PRO A 91 -6.80 0.47 20.93
N GLY A 92 -6.25 -0.21 19.93
CA GLY A 92 -5.17 -1.16 20.13
C GLY A 92 -4.50 -1.61 18.84
N VAL A 93 -3.27 -2.13 18.96
CA VAL A 93 -2.44 -2.51 17.81
C VAL A 93 -3.11 -3.59 16.96
N ILE A 94 -3.26 -3.33 15.66
CA ILE A 94 -3.80 -4.28 14.70
C ILE A 94 -2.80 -5.41 14.45
N ARG A 95 -3.14 -6.65 14.82
CA ARG A 95 -2.28 -7.84 14.64
C ARG A 95 -2.99 -9.01 13.95
N LYS A 96 -3.99 -8.74 13.11
CA LYS A 96 -4.84 -9.77 12.48
C LYS A 96 -4.83 -9.70 10.96
N GLY A 97 -5.18 -10.81 10.32
CA GLY A 97 -5.19 -10.92 8.87
C GLY A 97 -3.82 -10.59 8.27
N VAL A 98 -3.83 -9.75 7.24
CA VAL A 98 -2.63 -9.32 6.51
C VAL A 98 -1.62 -8.54 7.35
N PHE A 99 -2.05 -7.93 8.46
CA PHE A 99 -1.17 -7.24 9.42
C PHE A 99 -0.28 -8.21 10.23
N LYS A 100 -0.49 -9.53 10.15
CA LYS A 100 0.46 -10.51 10.69
C LYS A 100 1.68 -10.72 9.77
N LEU A 101 1.55 -10.37 8.50
CA LEU A 101 2.57 -10.62 7.48
C LEU A 101 3.49 -9.41 7.30
N VAL A 102 2.89 -8.22 7.22
CA VAL A 102 3.56 -6.94 7.03
C VAL A 102 2.82 -5.85 7.80
N ARG A 103 3.54 -4.81 8.25
CA ARG A 103 2.93 -3.74 9.06
C ARG A 103 2.02 -2.82 8.27
N HIS A 104 2.34 -2.61 6.99
CA HIS A 104 1.64 -1.68 6.09
C HIS A 104 1.12 -2.38 4.82
N PRO A 105 0.16 -3.33 4.96
CA PRO A 105 -0.31 -4.15 3.83
C PRO A 105 -1.02 -3.36 2.74
N ILE A 106 -1.69 -2.25 3.10
CA ILE A 106 -2.38 -1.38 2.13
C ILE A 106 -1.35 -0.64 1.27
N TYR A 107 -0.31 -0.05 1.87
CA TYR A 107 0.77 0.61 1.13
C TYR A 107 1.55 -0.37 0.26
N LEU A 108 1.83 -1.58 0.79
CA LEU A 108 2.44 -2.63 -0.02
C LEU A 108 1.56 -3.01 -1.22
N SER A 109 0.24 -3.08 -1.04
CA SER A 109 -0.68 -3.41 -2.12
C SER A 109 -0.66 -2.38 -3.25
N GLU A 110 -0.46 -1.10 -2.93
CA GLU A 110 -0.35 -0.02 -3.92
C GLU A 110 0.92 -0.15 -4.76
N ILE A 111 2.06 -0.42 -4.12
CA ILE A 111 3.32 -0.65 -4.85
C ILE A 111 3.21 -1.91 -5.73
N ILE A 112 2.62 -3.00 -5.23
CA ILE A 112 2.39 -4.22 -6.01
C ILE A 112 1.44 -3.94 -7.18
N LEU A 113 0.44 -3.06 -7.02
CA LEU A 113 -0.46 -2.66 -8.09
C LEU A 113 0.32 -1.99 -9.23
N TYR A 114 1.15 -0.99 -8.93
CA TYR A 114 1.92 -0.29 -9.95
C TYR A 114 2.92 -1.21 -10.66
N ILE A 115 3.60 -2.08 -9.92
CA ILE A 115 4.50 -3.09 -10.50
C ILE A 115 3.72 -4.08 -11.38
N GLY A 116 2.56 -4.56 -10.92
CA GLY A 116 1.71 -5.47 -11.67
C GLY A 116 1.24 -4.87 -13.00
N LEU A 117 0.74 -3.63 -12.97
CA LEU A 117 0.34 -2.89 -14.18
C LEU A 117 1.52 -2.65 -15.12
N ASN A 118 2.67 -2.24 -14.58
CA ASN A 118 3.88 -2.03 -15.37
C ASN A 118 4.40 -3.33 -16.00
N ILE A 119 4.28 -4.47 -15.32
CA ILE A 119 4.70 -5.76 -15.90
C ILE A 119 3.78 -6.17 -17.07
N LEU A 120 2.47 -5.89 -17.00
CA LEU A 120 1.56 -6.17 -18.11
C LEU A 120 2.00 -5.43 -19.38
N HIS A 121 2.34 -4.14 -19.26
CA HIS A 121 2.89 -3.36 -20.35
C HIS A 121 3.97 -2.41 -19.82
N ILE A 122 5.22 -2.69 -20.18
CA ILE A 122 6.40 -2.10 -19.52
C ILE A 122 6.54 -0.66 -20.00
N SER A 123 6.51 0.25 -19.03
CA SER A 123 6.84 1.66 -19.21
C SER A 123 8.03 2.02 -18.31
N LEU A 124 9.20 2.28 -18.90
CA LEU A 124 10.39 2.70 -18.16
C LEU A 124 10.17 4.03 -17.43
N VAL A 125 9.43 4.95 -18.06
CA VAL A 125 9.16 6.26 -17.48
C VAL A 125 8.32 6.12 -16.21
N SER A 126 7.33 5.21 -16.21
CA SER A 126 6.49 4.97 -15.03
C SER A 126 7.27 4.30 -13.87
N ILE A 127 8.41 3.64 -14.10
CA ILE A 127 9.26 3.09 -13.02
C ILE A 127 9.74 4.22 -12.09
N ALA A 128 10.05 5.40 -12.62
CA ALA A 128 10.42 6.55 -11.79
C ALA A 128 9.29 6.93 -10.81
N VAL A 129 8.03 6.84 -11.25
CA VAL A 129 6.86 7.07 -10.40
C VAL A 129 6.71 5.95 -9.37
N ILE A 130 6.95 4.68 -9.73
CA ILE A 130 6.93 3.55 -8.79
C ILE A 130 7.95 3.76 -7.67
N VAL A 131 9.18 4.17 -8.02
CA VAL A 131 10.24 4.45 -7.05
C VAL A 131 9.87 5.63 -6.16
N ALA A 132 9.36 6.72 -6.75
CA ALA A 132 8.89 7.88 -5.99
C ALA A 132 7.76 7.51 -5.02
N ALA A 133 6.80 6.71 -5.46
CA ALA A 133 5.71 6.21 -4.63
C ALA A 133 6.22 5.32 -3.50
N PHE A 134 7.18 4.43 -3.76
CA PHE A 134 7.79 3.61 -2.72
C PHE A 134 8.49 4.45 -1.66
N ILE A 135 9.27 5.45 -2.06
CA ILE A 135 9.94 6.37 -1.12
C ILE A 135 8.91 7.15 -0.32
N PHE A 136 7.89 7.72 -0.98
CA PHE A 136 6.81 8.45 -0.32
C PHE A 136 6.11 7.59 0.73
N LEU A 137 5.64 6.40 0.34
CA LEU A 137 4.94 5.48 1.25
C LEU A 137 5.86 4.97 2.37
N HIS A 138 7.17 4.82 2.13
CA HIS A 138 8.13 4.49 3.17
C HIS A 138 8.26 5.60 4.22
N LEU A 139 8.32 6.87 3.80
CA LEU A 139 8.39 8.00 4.71
C LEU A 139 7.10 8.15 5.52
N VAL A 140 5.94 8.03 4.86
CA VAL A 140 4.62 8.00 5.51
C VAL A 140 4.54 6.87 6.53
N SER A 141 4.91 5.65 6.14
CA SER A 141 4.92 4.48 7.02
C SER A 141 5.74 4.70 8.29
N ARG A 142 6.89 5.38 8.17
CA ARG A 142 7.75 5.72 9.31
C ARG A 142 7.14 6.79 10.22
N HIS A 143 6.47 7.78 9.63
CA HIS A 143 5.76 8.79 10.39
C HIS A 143 4.61 8.14 11.19
N GLU A 144 3.79 7.32 10.55
CA GLU A 144 2.70 6.59 11.21
C GLU A 144 3.22 5.67 12.31
N GLU A 145 4.32 4.95 12.08
CA GLU A 145 4.95 4.12 13.10
C GLU A 145 5.38 4.93 14.32
N LYS A 146 5.84 6.18 14.13
CA LYS A 146 6.18 7.07 15.24
C LYS A 146 4.94 7.46 16.05
N LEU A 147 3.86 7.86 15.39
CA LEU A 147 2.59 8.19 16.06
C LEU A 147 2.02 6.97 16.80
N LEU A 148 2.10 5.78 16.20
CA LEU A 148 1.64 4.54 16.81
C LEU A 148 2.52 4.11 17.99
N LEU A 149 3.82 4.38 17.96
CA LEU A 149 4.71 4.20 19.10
C LEU A 149 4.39 5.17 20.24
N GLU A 150 4.12 6.44 19.93
CA GLU A 150 3.72 7.44 20.93
C GLU A 150 2.38 7.06 21.58
N LYS A 151 1.45 6.50 20.80
CA LYS A 151 0.12 6.11 21.28
C LYS A 151 0.08 4.78 22.04
N PHE A 152 0.76 3.75 21.53
CA PHE A 152 0.64 2.37 22.03
C PHE A 152 1.93 1.84 22.69
N GLY A 153 3.00 2.63 22.73
CA GLY A 153 4.22 2.33 23.47
C GLY A 153 4.81 0.96 23.15
N ASP A 154 5.05 0.17 24.20
CA ASP A 154 5.73 -1.12 24.13
C ASP A 154 4.97 -2.19 23.35
N ASP A 155 3.64 -2.11 23.29
CA ASP A 155 2.83 -3.08 22.54
C ASP A 155 3.08 -2.95 21.03
N TYR A 156 3.23 -1.71 20.55
CA TYR A 156 3.61 -1.45 19.17
C TYR A 156 5.09 -1.74 18.91
N ARG A 157 5.98 -1.45 19.88
CA ARG A 157 7.40 -1.84 19.78
C ARG A 157 7.58 -3.36 19.63
N LYS A 158 6.86 -4.15 20.41
CA LYS A 158 6.83 -5.63 20.27
C LYS A 158 6.35 -6.03 18.88
N TYR A 159 5.32 -5.35 18.36
CA TYR A 159 4.78 -5.62 17.02
C TYR A 159 5.81 -5.33 15.92
N MET A 160 6.53 -4.21 16.02
CA MET A 160 7.60 -3.86 15.09
C MET A 160 8.76 -4.87 15.06
N ASN A 161 9.03 -5.51 16.19
CA ASN A 161 10.05 -6.57 16.29
C ASN A 161 9.59 -7.89 15.65
N GLU A 162 8.29 -8.19 15.70
CA GLU A 162 7.74 -9.45 15.20
C GLU A 162 7.39 -9.39 13.71
N VAL A 163 6.86 -8.26 13.25
CA VAL A 163 6.30 -8.12 11.91
C VAL A 163 7.11 -7.10 11.11
N PRO A 164 7.64 -7.45 9.92
CA PRO A 164 8.44 -6.54 9.10
C PRO A 164 7.58 -5.47 8.43
N MET A 165 8.21 -4.38 7.99
CA MET A 165 7.52 -3.27 7.33
C MET A 165 6.95 -3.67 5.96
N TRP A 166 7.81 -4.24 5.09
CA TRP A 166 7.51 -4.47 3.66
C TRP A 166 7.53 -5.93 3.22
N ILE A 167 8.54 -6.71 3.63
CA ILE A 167 8.77 -8.05 3.09
C ILE A 167 8.63 -9.08 4.23
N PRO A 168 7.70 -10.05 4.13
CA PRO A 168 7.51 -11.10 5.11
C PRO A 168 8.81 -11.88 5.38
N GLY A 169 9.07 -12.22 6.64
CA GLY A 169 10.19 -13.09 7.04
C GLY A 169 11.52 -12.41 7.36
N ILE A 170 11.74 -11.14 6.96
CA ILE A 170 13.01 -10.44 7.23
C ILE A 170 13.29 -10.24 8.73
N ASN A 171 12.24 -10.08 9.56
CA ASN A 171 12.41 -9.89 11.00
C ASN A 171 12.81 -11.15 11.79
N LYS A 172 12.70 -12.36 11.22
CA LYS A 172 13.13 -13.59 11.91
C LYS A 172 14.65 -13.64 12.14
N PHE A 173 15.42 -12.82 11.43
CA PHE A 173 16.89 -12.78 11.55
C PHE A 173 17.43 -11.90 12.70
N LYS A 174 16.57 -11.18 13.44
CA LYS A 174 16.98 -10.40 14.63
C LYS A 174 16.97 -11.20 15.95
N LYS A 175 16.61 -12.48 15.92
CA LYS A 175 16.74 -13.41 17.04
C LYS A 175 17.80 -14.48 16.72
N LYS A 176 19.07 -14.10 16.76
CA LYS A 176 20.16 -15.06 17.00
C LYS A 176 21.30 -14.36 17.71
#